data_AF-A0A7S4QHU5-F1
#
_entry.id   AF-A0A7S4QHU5-F1
#
_cell.length_a   1.000
_cell.length_b   1.000
_cell.length_c   1.000
_cell.angle_alpha   90.00
_cell.angle_beta   90.00
_cell.angle_gamma   90.00
#
_symmetry.space_group_name_H-M   'P 1'
#
loop_
_entity.id
_entity.type
_entity.pdbx_description
1 polymer ?
#
loop_
_entity_poly.entity_id
_entity_poly.type
_entity_poly.pdbx_seq_one_letter_code
_entity_poly.pdbx_strand_id
1 'polypeptide(L)'
;EPQQEQQPIEILFTTTHLEAFVPNYPTPGRTYDGVEQRESQMKQMTTFCDTYLSKHRNIVAAFVTGDLNWDDERPRSKGVDKTLLDLLNGGDGGIGRVKETNKKQGFSIRSNSHHPWIDAWKINQGKKSEGYTYDSKINPMLRGNLRRRFDRILIRENCYDSEEKQESASSTASSYASSSSLRIKSTDMFGMEPIHGLEWKKEVIPWGRPYGASSSPSIQIRPVLPSDHYGLWAVMDYSSMSSASSSSKV
;
A
#
# COMPACT_ATOMS: atom_id res chain seq x y z
N GLU A 1 9.64 -41.83 -8.42
CA GLU A 1 10.45 -40.61 -8.41
C GLU A 1 10.26 -39.91 -7.08
N PRO A 2 11.32 -39.45 -6.38
CA PRO A 2 11.13 -38.59 -5.23
C PRO A 2 10.54 -37.27 -5.73
N GLN A 3 9.36 -36.91 -5.24
CA GLN A 3 8.76 -35.60 -5.48
C GLN A 3 9.72 -34.56 -4.90
N GLN A 4 10.23 -33.65 -5.74
CA GLN A 4 10.98 -32.50 -5.25
C GLN A 4 10.06 -31.69 -4.34
N GLU A 5 10.38 -31.70 -3.05
CA GLU A 5 9.66 -30.91 -2.05
C GLU A 5 9.89 -29.44 -2.37
N GLN A 6 8.83 -28.74 -2.81
CA GLN A 6 8.90 -27.31 -3.08
C GLN A 6 9.21 -26.59 -1.77
N GLN A 7 10.31 -25.83 -1.75
CA GLN A 7 10.64 -24.97 -0.62
C GLN A 7 9.49 -24.00 -0.35
N PRO A 8 9.10 -23.78 0.93
CA PRO A 8 8.04 -22.85 1.27
C PRO A 8 8.45 -21.42 0.89
N ILE A 9 7.48 -20.64 0.41
CA ILE A 9 7.66 -19.22 0.11
C ILE A 9 7.28 -18.43 1.35
N GLU A 10 8.19 -17.57 1.84
CA GLU A 10 7.91 -16.71 2.98
C GLU A 10 7.67 -15.26 2.53
N ILE A 11 6.64 -14.64 3.10
CA ILE A 11 6.19 -13.29 2.74
C ILE A 11 5.92 -12.51 4.02
N LEU A 12 6.39 -11.27 4.08
CA LEU A 12 6.03 -10.33 5.16
C LEU A 12 4.76 -9.56 4.77
N PHE A 13 3.65 -9.84 5.45
CA PHE A 13 2.42 -9.06 5.30
C PHE A 13 2.27 -8.05 6.43
N THR A 14 2.13 -6.77 6.08
CA THR A 14 1.79 -5.70 7.02
C THR A 14 0.51 -4.98 6.59
N THR A 15 -0.23 -4.51 7.58
CA THR A 15 -1.45 -3.71 7.40
C THR A 15 -1.37 -2.48 8.29
N THR A 16 -1.90 -1.36 7.82
CA THR A 16 -1.95 -0.11 8.59
C THR A 16 -3.18 0.72 8.24
N HIS A 17 -3.55 1.61 9.14
CA HIS A 17 -4.50 2.68 8.90
C HIS A 17 -3.76 4.00 9.19
N LEU A 18 -3.40 4.73 8.15
CA LEU A 18 -2.63 5.98 8.32
C LEU A 18 -3.52 7.15 8.71
N GLU A 19 -2.89 8.22 9.18
CA GLU A 19 -3.57 9.43 9.65
C GLU A 19 -4.56 10.00 8.62
N ALA A 20 -5.80 10.19 9.05
CA ALA A 20 -6.88 10.67 8.20
C ALA A 20 -6.92 12.20 8.10
N PHE A 21 -7.60 12.69 7.06
CA PHE A 21 -8.00 14.09 6.99
C PHE A 21 -9.19 14.34 7.93
N VAL A 22 -9.06 15.29 8.85
CA VAL A 22 -10.12 15.66 9.79
C VAL A 22 -10.41 17.16 9.71
N PRO A 23 -11.56 17.58 9.15
CA PRO A 23 -11.97 18.97 9.19
C PRO A 23 -12.44 19.33 10.60
N ASN A 24 -12.23 20.60 11.01
CA ASN A 24 -12.66 21.14 12.30
C ASN A 24 -12.03 20.49 13.54
N TYR A 25 -10.81 19.94 13.40
CA TYR A 25 -10.07 19.31 14.48
C TYR A 25 -8.65 19.89 14.62
N PRO A 26 -8.10 19.97 15.86
CA PRO A 26 -8.78 19.83 17.15
C PRO A 26 -9.68 21.03 17.48
N THR A 27 -9.67 22.07 16.64
CA THR A 27 -10.43 23.30 16.83
C THR A 27 -11.34 23.55 15.64
N PRO A 28 -12.61 23.94 15.86
CA PRO A 28 -13.50 24.37 14.78
C PRO A 28 -12.86 25.44 13.88
N GLY A 29 -13.02 25.30 12.57
CA GLY A 29 -12.44 26.21 11.59
C GLY A 29 -10.96 25.95 11.25
N ARG A 30 -10.29 25.02 11.94
CA ARG A 30 -8.98 24.51 11.52
C ARG A 30 -9.14 23.17 10.81
N THR A 31 -8.33 22.96 9.78
CA THR A 31 -8.28 21.70 9.05
C THR A 31 -7.00 20.98 9.43
N TYR A 32 -7.13 19.74 9.86
CA TYR A 32 -6.01 18.84 10.06
C TYR A 32 -5.95 17.89 8.86
N ASP A 33 -4.92 18.01 8.03
CA ASP A 33 -4.81 17.24 6.79
C ASP A 33 -4.06 15.91 6.94
N GLY A 34 -3.35 15.72 8.06
CA GLY A 34 -2.62 14.51 8.39
C GLY A 34 -1.41 14.22 7.50
N VAL A 35 -1.01 15.14 6.60
CA VAL A 35 0.02 14.86 5.57
C VAL A 35 1.35 14.48 6.23
N GLU A 36 1.88 15.33 7.10
CA GLU A 36 3.18 15.09 7.76
C GLU A 36 3.17 13.81 8.59
N GLN A 37 2.03 13.47 9.21
CA GLN A 37 1.86 12.27 10.00
C GLN A 37 1.83 11.01 9.14
N ARG A 38 1.06 11.01 8.03
CA ARG A 38 1.06 9.91 7.06
C ARG A 38 2.46 9.67 6.50
N GLU A 39 3.19 10.73 6.16
CA GLU A 39 4.57 10.62 5.67
C GLU A 39 5.49 9.98 6.71
N SER A 40 5.42 10.43 7.98
CA SER A 40 6.21 9.84 9.08
C SER A 40 5.85 8.38 9.34
N GLN A 41 4.55 8.06 9.39
CA GLN A 41 4.05 6.71 9.60
C GLN A 41 4.49 5.76 8.48
N MET A 42 4.37 6.18 7.22
CA MET A 42 4.80 5.36 6.08
C MET A 42 6.31 5.15 6.10
N LYS A 43 7.10 6.19 6.37
CA LYS A 43 8.56 6.08 6.52
C LYS A 43 8.96 5.05 7.57
N GLN A 44 8.26 5.02 8.71
CA GLN A 44 8.51 4.03 9.76
C GLN A 44 8.11 2.62 9.31
N MET A 45 6.97 2.48 8.64
CA MET A 45 6.48 1.21 8.11
C MET A 45 7.42 0.61 7.04
N THR A 46 7.88 1.42 6.09
CA THR A 46 8.79 0.94 5.03
C THR A 46 10.15 0.59 5.61
N THR A 47 10.69 1.42 6.52
CA THR A 47 11.93 1.11 7.25
C THR A 47 11.81 -0.21 8.02
N PHE A 48 10.67 -0.45 8.68
CA PHE A 48 10.40 -1.72 9.35
C PHE A 48 10.46 -2.89 8.35
N CYS A 49 9.76 -2.79 7.22
CA CYS A 49 9.77 -3.84 6.20
C CYS A 49 11.17 -4.11 5.64
N ASP A 50 11.91 -3.06 5.25
CA ASP A 50 13.28 -3.17 4.72
C ASP A 50 14.23 -3.80 5.76
N THR A 51 14.03 -3.48 7.05
CA THR A 51 14.79 -4.09 8.15
C THR A 51 14.53 -5.59 8.25
N TYR A 52 13.28 -6.02 8.08
CA TYR A 52 12.95 -7.45 8.10
C TYR A 52 13.46 -8.17 6.86
N LEU A 53 13.27 -7.60 5.66
CA LEU A 53 13.79 -8.17 4.42
C LEU A 53 15.31 -8.39 4.46
N SER A 54 16.06 -7.44 5.05
CA SER A 54 17.51 -7.55 5.19
C SER A 54 17.99 -8.56 6.23
N LYS A 55 17.15 -8.92 7.21
CA LYS A 55 17.47 -9.91 8.26
C LYS A 55 17.04 -11.33 7.89
N HIS A 56 16.04 -11.46 7.01
CA HIS A 56 15.38 -12.72 6.69
C HIS A 56 15.50 -13.03 5.20
N ARG A 57 16.56 -13.74 4.82
CA ARG A 57 16.88 -14.08 3.42
C ARG A 57 15.83 -14.96 2.72
N ASN A 58 15.03 -15.67 3.49
CA ASN A 58 13.93 -16.53 3.04
C ASN A 58 12.65 -15.75 2.70
N ILE A 59 12.48 -14.51 3.19
CA ILE A 59 11.34 -13.67 2.83
C ILE A 59 11.55 -13.13 1.43
N VAL A 60 10.65 -13.47 0.50
CA VAL A 60 10.79 -13.09 -0.91
C VAL A 60 10.23 -11.69 -1.21
N ALA A 61 9.28 -11.23 -0.39
CA ALA A 61 8.68 -9.91 -0.52
C ALA A 61 8.04 -9.42 0.78
N ALA A 62 7.92 -8.10 0.91
CA ALA A 62 7.13 -7.43 1.93
C ALA A 62 5.96 -6.68 1.29
N PHE A 63 4.84 -6.65 2.01
CA PHE A 63 3.60 -5.98 1.62
C PHE A 63 3.23 -4.95 2.67
N VAL A 64 2.85 -3.76 2.23
CA VAL A 64 2.16 -2.74 3.03
C VAL A 64 0.77 -2.56 2.46
N THR A 65 -0.25 -2.84 3.29
CA THR A 65 -1.67 -2.82 2.89
C THR A 65 -2.52 -2.01 3.87
N GLY A 66 -3.77 -1.74 3.49
CA GLY A 66 -4.79 -1.11 4.33
C GLY A 66 -5.17 0.29 3.88
N ASP A 67 -5.91 0.99 4.75
CA ASP A 67 -6.36 2.37 4.50
C ASP A 67 -5.19 3.33 4.73
N LEU A 68 -4.54 3.71 3.64
CA LEU A 68 -3.39 4.60 3.71
C LEU A 68 -3.80 6.07 3.80
N ASN A 69 -5.11 6.40 3.74
CA ASN A 69 -5.59 7.78 3.62
C ASN A 69 -4.83 8.62 2.57
N TRP A 70 -4.21 7.94 1.60
CA TRP A 70 -3.27 8.54 0.67
C TRP A 70 -4.03 9.12 -0.51
N ASP A 71 -3.94 10.44 -0.63
CA ASP A 71 -4.59 11.22 -1.68
C ASP A 71 -3.57 11.71 -2.71
N ASP A 72 -3.42 10.96 -3.81
CA ASP A 72 -2.62 11.35 -4.97
C ASP A 72 -3.41 12.16 -6.01
N GLU A 73 -4.63 12.60 -5.68
CA GLU A 73 -5.59 13.18 -6.63
C GLU A 73 -6.02 14.63 -6.33
N ARG A 74 -5.74 15.17 -5.14
CA ARG A 74 -6.07 16.58 -4.81
C ARG A 74 -5.13 17.56 -5.53
N PRO A 75 -5.64 18.49 -6.35
CA PRO A 75 -4.84 19.61 -6.88
C PRO A 75 -4.61 20.74 -5.84
N ARG A 76 -5.37 20.74 -4.74
CA ARG A 76 -5.47 21.85 -3.77
C ARG A 76 -4.79 21.60 -2.42
N SER A 77 -4.31 20.39 -2.13
CA SER A 77 -3.37 20.22 -1.02
C SER A 77 -2.06 20.90 -1.43
N LYS A 78 -1.39 21.58 -0.51
CA LYS A 78 -0.11 22.27 -0.76
C LYS A 78 1.06 21.28 -0.94
N GLY A 79 0.80 20.21 -1.68
CA GLY A 79 1.61 19.02 -1.82
C GLY A 79 0.66 17.82 -1.99
N VAL A 80 0.81 17.09 -3.09
CA VAL A 80 0.53 15.65 -3.07
C VAL A 80 1.41 15.05 -1.97
N ASP A 81 1.00 13.96 -1.32
CA ASP A 81 1.86 13.24 -0.35
C ASP A 81 3.17 12.82 -1.07
N LYS A 82 4.16 13.72 -1.11
CA LYS A 82 5.30 13.66 -2.04
C LYS A 82 6.22 12.53 -1.63
N THR A 83 6.42 12.36 -0.32
CA THR A 83 7.17 11.22 0.22
C THR A 83 6.58 9.90 -0.26
N LEU A 84 5.25 9.81 -0.34
CA LEU A 84 4.58 8.60 -0.81
C LEU A 84 4.77 8.40 -2.32
N LEU A 85 4.75 9.47 -3.12
CA LEU A 85 5.13 9.37 -4.54
C LEU A 85 6.59 8.99 -4.74
N ASP A 86 7.50 9.52 -3.91
CA ASP A 86 8.93 9.24 -3.99
C ASP A 86 9.23 7.76 -3.66
N LEU A 87 8.44 7.12 -2.78
CA LEU A 87 8.50 5.67 -2.54
C LEU A 87 8.26 4.85 -3.81
N LEU A 88 7.34 5.29 -4.68
CA LEU A 88 7.02 4.60 -5.93
C LEU A 88 8.06 4.86 -7.02
N ASN A 89 8.71 6.01 -6.98
CA ASN A 89 9.68 6.42 -8.00
C ASN A 89 11.12 5.97 -7.69
N GLY A 90 11.34 5.30 -6.55
CA GLY A 90 12.66 4.79 -6.17
C GLY A 90 13.67 5.92 -5.95
N GLY A 91 13.20 7.09 -5.50
CA GLY A 91 14.03 8.29 -5.44
C GLY A 91 15.30 8.08 -4.61
N ASP A 92 16.44 8.50 -5.15
CA ASP A 92 17.77 8.59 -4.50
C ASP A 92 17.79 9.47 -3.24
N GLY A 93 16.69 10.15 -2.93
CA GLY A 93 16.46 10.86 -1.68
C GLY A 93 16.09 9.88 -0.58
N GLY A 94 17.04 9.04 -0.17
CA GLY A 94 16.88 8.07 0.90
C GLY A 94 16.00 8.63 2.02
N ILE A 95 14.93 7.90 2.32
CA ILE A 95 14.07 8.11 3.47
C ILE A 95 14.94 7.88 4.72
N GLY A 96 15.71 8.90 5.09
CA GLY A 96 16.58 8.91 6.26
C GLY A 96 18.09 8.94 5.99
N ARG A 97 18.62 10.08 5.56
CA ARG A 97 19.76 10.64 6.31
C ARG A 97 19.20 11.29 7.58
N VAL A 98 18.67 10.47 8.49
CA VAL A 98 18.31 10.95 9.82
C VAL A 98 19.64 11.18 10.54
N LYS A 99 20.11 12.43 10.56
CA LYS A 99 21.08 12.89 11.57
C LYS A 99 20.32 13.02 12.89
N GLU A 100 19.82 11.92 13.44
CA GLU A 100 19.39 11.90 14.84
C GLU A 100 20.63 11.69 15.67
N THR A 101 21.09 12.79 16.25
CA THR A 101 22.04 12.78 17.36
C THR A 101 21.33 12.27 18.60
N ASN A 102 20.92 10.99 18.64
CA ASN A 102 20.52 10.31 19.87
C ASN A 102 21.36 9.04 20.04
N LYS A 103 22.48 9.23 20.73
CA LYS A 103 23.55 8.27 21.06
C LYS A 103 23.13 7.12 22.00
N LYS A 104 21.90 6.58 21.91
CA LYS A 104 21.46 5.54 22.87
C LYS A 104 20.86 4.25 22.31
N GLN A 105 20.58 4.11 21.02
CA GLN A 105 20.31 2.78 20.43
C GLN A 105 20.94 2.70 19.04
N GLY A 106 22.03 1.94 18.94
CA GLY A 106 22.88 1.86 17.75
C GLY A 106 22.28 1.01 16.64
N PHE A 107 21.40 1.59 15.81
CA PHE A 107 20.98 0.97 14.56
C PHE A 107 20.98 2.01 13.44
N SER A 108 21.98 1.97 12.57
CA SER A 108 22.08 2.77 11.34
C SER A 108 21.92 1.83 10.16
N ILE A 109 20.72 1.75 9.60
CA ILE A 109 20.47 1.02 8.34
C ILE A 109 20.74 1.99 7.20
N ARG A 110 21.72 1.69 6.35
CA ARG A 110 21.88 2.36 5.05
C ARG A 110 20.91 1.68 4.09
N SER A 111 19.75 2.26 3.81
CA SER A 111 18.90 1.77 2.71
C SER A 111 19.50 2.26 1.38
N ASN A 112 20.40 1.46 0.81
CA ASN A 112 21.00 1.72 -0.51
C ASN A 112 20.22 1.05 -1.65
N SER A 113 19.00 0.55 -1.40
CA SER A 113 18.32 -0.27 -2.38
C SER A 113 17.64 0.58 -3.46
N HIS A 114 18.19 0.54 -4.68
CA HIS A 114 17.66 1.11 -5.93
C HIS A 114 16.34 0.47 -6.42
N HIS A 115 15.53 -0.09 -5.52
CA HIS A 115 14.31 -0.79 -5.89
C HIS A 115 13.09 -0.13 -5.24
N PRO A 116 12.19 0.45 -6.04
CA PRO A 116 11.01 1.14 -5.53
C PRO A 116 10.01 0.18 -4.88
N TRP A 117 9.16 0.74 -4.03
CA TRP A 117 7.89 0.09 -3.68
C TRP A 117 6.96 0.13 -4.89
N ILE A 118 6.25 -0.96 -5.14
CA ILE A 118 5.37 -1.08 -6.30
C ILE A 118 3.91 -1.04 -5.84
N ASP A 119 3.13 -0.13 -6.41
CA ASP A 119 1.68 -0.06 -6.19
C ASP A 119 0.95 -1.06 -7.10
N ALA A 120 0.35 -2.09 -6.49
CA ALA A 120 -0.28 -3.17 -7.23
C ALA A 120 -1.40 -2.71 -8.18
N TRP A 121 -2.11 -1.64 -7.82
CA TRP A 121 -3.14 -1.07 -8.67
C TRP A 121 -2.56 -0.46 -9.95
N LYS A 122 -1.34 0.09 -9.86
CA LYS A 122 -0.69 0.81 -10.97
C LYS A 122 -0.06 -0.13 -12.01
N ILE A 123 0.27 -1.37 -11.65
CA ILE A 123 0.89 -2.34 -12.59
C ILE A 123 -0.07 -2.77 -13.70
N ASN A 124 -1.32 -3.07 -13.34
CA ASN A 124 -2.28 -3.69 -14.24
C ASN A 124 -3.45 -2.76 -14.58
N GLN A 125 -3.19 -1.47 -14.82
CA GLN A 125 -4.24 -0.52 -15.20
C GLN A 125 -4.92 -0.92 -16.53
N GLY A 126 -5.90 -1.81 -16.40
CA GLY A 126 -6.63 -2.50 -17.45
C GLY A 126 -8.12 -2.18 -17.38
N LYS A 127 -8.46 -0.92 -17.68
CA LYS A 127 -9.66 -0.51 -18.45
C LYS A 127 -11.09 -0.80 -17.93
N LYS A 128 -11.34 -1.16 -16.66
CA LYS A 128 -12.75 -1.35 -16.19
C LYS A 128 -13.21 -0.48 -15.02
N SER A 129 -12.33 -0.01 -14.14
CA SER A 129 -12.73 0.82 -12.99
C SER A 129 -11.69 1.90 -12.68
N GLU A 130 -12.16 3.05 -12.17
CA GLU A 130 -11.32 4.19 -11.79
C GLU A 130 -10.43 3.88 -10.57
N GLY A 131 -10.72 2.83 -9.81
CA GLY A 131 -9.89 2.37 -8.70
C GLY A 131 -10.14 3.07 -7.37
N TYR A 132 -11.27 3.75 -7.23
CA TYR A 132 -11.65 4.42 -5.99
C TYR A 132 -12.11 3.41 -4.96
N THR A 133 -11.24 3.09 -4.01
CA THR A 133 -11.59 2.22 -2.87
C THR A 133 -12.53 2.94 -1.92
N TYR A 134 -12.44 4.27 -1.79
CA TYR A 134 -13.46 5.08 -1.15
C TYR A 134 -14.26 5.87 -2.18
N ASP A 135 -15.51 5.50 -2.43
CA ASP A 135 -16.37 6.18 -3.40
C ASP A 135 -17.73 6.54 -2.81
N SER A 136 -17.83 7.71 -2.17
CA SER A 136 -19.07 8.19 -1.57
C SER A 136 -20.17 8.57 -2.57
N LYS A 137 -19.85 8.59 -3.88
CA LYS A 137 -20.79 8.88 -4.95
C LYS A 137 -21.58 7.64 -5.36
N ILE A 138 -20.92 6.47 -5.42
CA ILE A 138 -21.56 5.22 -5.85
C ILE A 138 -21.81 4.24 -4.69
N ASN A 139 -21.07 4.33 -3.58
CA ASN A 139 -21.30 3.46 -2.42
C ASN A 139 -22.64 3.82 -1.75
N PRO A 140 -23.64 2.92 -1.76
CA PRO A 140 -24.98 3.23 -1.28
C PRO A 140 -25.05 3.39 0.25
N MET A 141 -24.03 2.94 0.99
CA MET A 141 -23.91 3.23 2.42
C MET A 141 -23.57 4.68 2.69
N LEU A 142 -22.86 5.32 1.76
CA LEU A 142 -22.32 6.66 1.89
C LEU A 142 -23.24 7.70 1.24
N ARG A 143 -22.90 8.97 1.46
CA ARG A 143 -23.41 10.11 0.70
C ARG A 143 -22.29 11.12 0.59
N GLY A 144 -22.04 11.61 -0.61
CA GLY A 144 -21.03 12.62 -0.84
C GLY A 144 -20.60 12.65 -2.30
N ASN A 145 -19.56 13.43 -2.55
CA ASN A 145 -18.91 13.54 -3.85
C ASN A 145 -17.41 13.17 -3.76
N LEU A 146 -16.94 12.71 -2.59
CA LEU A 146 -15.56 12.30 -2.38
C LEU A 146 -15.34 10.92 -2.98
N ARG A 147 -14.32 10.81 -3.83
CA ARG A 147 -13.90 9.57 -4.51
C ARG A 147 -12.38 9.52 -4.45
N ARG A 148 -11.80 8.53 -3.80
CA ARG A 148 -10.36 8.42 -3.54
C ARG A 148 -9.91 6.97 -3.49
N ARG A 149 -8.63 6.77 -3.81
CA ARG A 149 -7.93 5.49 -3.63
C ARG A 149 -7.07 5.54 -2.37
N PHE A 150 -7.75 5.49 -1.23
CA PHE A 150 -7.11 5.50 0.07
C PHE A 150 -6.44 4.16 0.39
N ASP A 151 -7.10 3.06 0.00
CA ASP A 151 -6.60 1.72 0.23
C ASP A 151 -5.63 1.31 -0.88
N ARG A 152 -4.49 0.74 -0.49
CA ARG A 152 -3.45 0.32 -1.44
C ARG A 152 -2.83 -1.01 -1.04
N ILE A 153 -2.21 -1.64 -2.02
CA ILE A 153 -1.32 -2.79 -1.84
C ILE A 153 0.04 -2.36 -2.40
N LEU A 154 0.99 -2.08 -1.52
CA LEU A 154 2.37 -1.75 -1.87
C LEU A 154 3.26 -2.98 -1.68
N ILE A 155 4.14 -3.24 -2.63
CA ILE A 155 4.98 -4.45 -2.65
C ILE A 155 6.45 -4.06 -2.74
N ARG A 156 7.29 -4.73 -1.96
CA ARG A 156 8.75 -4.64 -1.98
C ARG A 156 9.34 -6.03 -2.12
N GLU A 157 9.94 -6.34 -3.27
CA GLU A 157 10.68 -7.60 -3.45
C GLU A 157 12.01 -7.59 -2.69
N ASN A 158 12.42 -8.77 -2.21
CA ASN A 158 13.74 -8.96 -1.61
C ASN A 158 14.80 -9.18 -2.70
N CYS A 159 15.81 -8.31 -2.76
CA CYS A 159 16.84 -8.30 -3.80
C CYS A 159 18.22 -8.77 -3.31
N TYR A 160 18.27 -9.51 -2.19
CA TYR A 160 19.52 -9.81 -1.48
C TYR A 160 20.57 -10.55 -2.34
N ASP A 161 20.14 -11.27 -3.39
CA ASP A 161 21.03 -12.05 -4.25
C ASP A 161 21.88 -11.19 -5.23
N SER A 162 21.53 -9.91 -5.46
CA SER A 162 22.19 -9.09 -6.49
C SER A 162 23.40 -8.27 -6.02
N GLU A 163 23.59 -8.03 -4.72
CA GLU A 163 24.60 -7.06 -4.24
C GLU A 163 25.94 -7.71 -3.81
N GLU A 164 25.97 -8.97 -3.37
CA GLU A 164 27.18 -9.60 -2.82
C GLU A 164 28.22 -10.00 -3.91
N LYS A 165 27.91 -9.84 -5.20
CA LYS A 165 28.82 -10.19 -6.33
C LYS A 165 29.33 -9.00 -7.14
N GLN A 166 28.92 -7.76 -6.86
CA GLN A 166 29.31 -6.60 -7.69
C GLN A 166 30.68 -5.98 -7.36
N GLU A 167 31.36 -6.38 -6.30
CA GLU A 167 32.72 -5.86 -5.99
C GLU A 167 33.87 -6.57 -6.76
N SER A 168 33.60 -7.54 -7.65
CA SER A 168 34.67 -8.30 -8.31
C SER A 168 34.59 -8.50 -9.84
N ALA A 169 33.64 -7.90 -10.56
CA ALA A 169 33.53 -8.12 -12.01
C ALA A 169 33.49 -6.82 -12.83
N SER A 170 34.57 -6.57 -13.55
CA SER A 170 34.66 -5.61 -14.64
C SER A 170 33.68 -5.94 -15.77
N SER A 171 32.95 -4.91 -16.25
CA SER A 171 32.44 -4.73 -17.62
C SER A 171 32.15 -6.00 -18.43
N THR A 172 31.01 -6.64 -18.16
CA THR A 172 30.21 -7.28 -19.22
C THR A 172 28.77 -7.35 -18.73
N ALA A 173 27.85 -6.75 -19.48
CA ALA A 173 26.42 -6.74 -19.16
C ALA A 173 25.84 -8.15 -19.26
N SER A 174 25.92 -8.91 -18.17
CA SER A 174 25.20 -10.16 -17.99
C SER A 174 24.06 -9.89 -17.01
N SER A 175 22.83 -9.87 -17.55
CA SER A 175 21.58 -9.82 -16.80
C SER A 175 21.44 -11.07 -15.93
N TYR A 176 22.03 -11.05 -14.75
CA TYR A 176 21.67 -12.00 -13.70
C TYR A 176 20.33 -11.53 -13.12
N ALA A 177 19.25 -12.07 -13.68
CA ALA A 177 17.91 -11.94 -13.13
C ALA A 177 17.90 -12.49 -11.70
N SER A 178 17.22 -11.77 -10.80
CA SER A 178 16.88 -12.26 -9.46
C SER A 178 16.40 -13.71 -9.54
N SER A 179 16.95 -14.59 -8.69
CA SER A 179 16.68 -16.04 -8.70
C SER A 179 15.21 -16.37 -8.44
N SER A 180 14.47 -15.40 -7.89
CA SER A 180 13.02 -15.41 -7.81
C SER A 180 12.43 -14.03 -8.11
N SER A 181 11.26 -14.03 -8.76
CA SER A 181 10.50 -12.81 -9.02
C SER A 181 9.03 -13.03 -8.69
N LEU A 182 8.45 -12.04 -8.02
CA LEU A 182 7.04 -11.94 -7.70
C LEU A 182 6.39 -10.98 -8.70
N ARG A 183 5.56 -11.53 -9.58
CA ARG A 183 4.91 -10.75 -10.63
C ARG A 183 3.42 -10.61 -10.37
N ILE A 184 2.93 -9.38 -10.28
CA ILE A 184 1.49 -9.11 -10.21
C ILE A 184 0.84 -9.38 -11.57
N LYS A 185 -0.18 -10.24 -11.57
CA LYS A 185 -0.98 -10.61 -12.75
C LYS A 185 -2.19 -9.73 -12.95
N SER A 186 -2.95 -9.49 -11.88
CA SER A 186 -4.13 -8.65 -11.91
C SER A 186 -4.36 -8.03 -10.55
N THR A 187 -5.06 -6.91 -10.56
CA THR A 187 -5.59 -6.26 -9.36
C THR A 187 -7.03 -5.87 -9.65
N ASP A 188 -7.95 -6.30 -8.81
CA ASP A 188 -9.38 -6.08 -8.94
C ASP A 188 -9.95 -5.52 -7.62
N MET A 189 -11.19 -5.01 -7.69
CA MET A 189 -11.93 -4.53 -6.51
C MET A 189 -13.05 -5.49 -6.14
N PHE A 190 -13.34 -5.62 -4.86
CA PHE A 190 -14.45 -6.43 -4.36
C PHE A 190 -15.21 -5.72 -3.22
N GLY A 191 -16.35 -6.28 -2.83
CA GLY A 191 -17.21 -5.70 -1.80
C GLY A 191 -18.00 -4.47 -2.28
N MET A 192 -18.19 -4.34 -3.59
CA MET A 192 -19.00 -3.27 -4.20
C MET A 192 -20.50 -3.56 -4.19
N GLU A 193 -20.87 -4.82 -3.94
CA GLU A 193 -22.26 -5.26 -3.91
C GLU A 193 -22.80 -5.32 -2.48
N PRO A 194 -24.07 -4.93 -2.26
CA PRO A 194 -24.75 -5.13 -0.99
C PRO A 194 -24.73 -6.59 -0.51
N ILE A 195 -24.58 -6.75 0.80
CA ILE A 195 -24.83 -8.02 1.49
C ILE A 195 -26.35 -8.25 1.48
N HIS A 196 -26.77 -9.28 0.76
CA HIS A 196 -28.18 -9.59 0.58
C HIS A 196 -28.91 -9.80 1.92
N GLY A 197 -30.02 -9.10 2.11
CA GLY A 197 -30.84 -9.18 3.32
C GLY A 197 -30.31 -8.37 4.51
N LEU A 198 -29.22 -7.63 4.35
CA LEU A 198 -28.66 -6.78 5.40
C LEU A 198 -28.86 -5.30 5.09
N GLU A 199 -29.57 -4.62 6.01
CA GLU A 199 -29.87 -3.20 5.92
C GLU A 199 -29.59 -2.52 7.26
N TRP A 200 -29.30 -1.21 7.22
CA TRP A 200 -29.13 -0.40 8.42
C TRP A 200 -29.99 0.86 8.38
N LYS A 201 -30.42 1.27 9.57
CA LYS A 201 -31.21 2.49 9.80
C LYS A 201 -30.27 3.65 10.07
N LYS A 202 -30.21 4.61 9.16
CA LYS A 202 -29.42 5.84 9.31
C LYS A 202 -30.34 7.00 9.64
N GLU A 203 -30.09 7.65 10.77
CA GLU A 203 -30.66 8.96 11.05
C GLU A 203 -29.95 10.02 10.20
N VAL A 204 -30.73 10.77 9.43
CA VAL A 204 -30.21 11.80 8.53
C VAL A 204 -30.83 13.14 8.88
N ILE A 205 -29.94 14.08 9.21
CA ILE A 205 -30.26 15.49 9.42
C ILE A 205 -30.18 16.21 8.05
N PRO A 206 -31.21 16.96 7.63
CA PRO A 206 -31.17 17.73 6.39
C PRO A 206 -30.02 18.75 6.36
N TRP A 207 -29.27 18.78 5.25
CA TRP A 207 -28.16 19.71 5.04
C TRP A 207 -28.65 21.17 4.96
N GLY A 208 -27.92 22.11 5.58
CA GLY A 208 -28.18 23.55 5.47
C GLY A 208 -29.14 24.17 6.50
N ARG A 209 -29.43 23.48 7.62
CA ARG A 209 -30.27 24.04 8.70
C ARG A 209 -29.45 24.46 9.93
N PRO A 210 -29.86 25.53 10.65
CA PRO A 210 -29.15 26.03 11.81
C PRO A 210 -29.02 24.96 12.90
N TYR A 211 -27.87 24.94 13.56
CA TYR A 211 -27.63 24.12 14.74
C TYR A 211 -28.69 24.47 15.82
N GLY A 212 -29.44 23.48 16.29
CA GLY A 212 -30.49 23.67 17.31
C GLY A 212 -31.94 23.78 16.80
N ALA A 213 -32.19 23.71 15.48
CA ALA A 213 -33.56 23.60 14.97
C ALA A 213 -34.14 22.21 15.26
N SER A 214 -35.20 22.12 16.07
CA SER A 214 -35.89 20.85 16.33
C SER A 214 -36.58 20.35 15.07
N SER A 215 -35.97 19.39 14.39
CA SER A 215 -36.66 18.56 13.42
C SER A 215 -36.36 17.11 13.74
N SER A 216 -37.39 16.27 13.76
CA SER A 216 -37.21 14.85 13.91
C SER A 216 -36.28 14.34 12.80
N PRO A 217 -35.20 13.61 13.12
CA PRO A 217 -34.31 13.08 12.11
C PRO A 217 -35.10 12.20 11.14
N SER A 218 -34.81 12.31 9.84
CA SER A 218 -35.37 11.40 8.85
C SER A 218 -34.63 10.06 8.94
N ILE A 219 -35.35 8.95 9.09
CA ILE A 219 -34.76 7.62 9.08
C ILE A 219 -34.66 7.16 7.62
N GLN A 220 -33.45 6.81 7.19
CA GLN A 220 -33.20 6.19 5.89
C GLN A 220 -32.78 4.74 6.11
N ILE A 221 -33.44 3.82 5.39
CA ILE A 221 -32.99 2.45 5.27
C ILE A 221 -31.95 2.40 4.15
N ARG A 222 -30.81 1.76 4.42
CA ARG A 222 -29.73 1.61 3.44
C ARG A 222 -29.24 0.18 3.39
N PRO A 223 -28.82 -0.32 2.22
CA PRO A 223 -28.12 -1.58 2.14
C PRO A 223 -26.82 -1.51 2.95
N VAL A 224 -26.34 -2.66 3.40
CA VAL A 224 -25.01 -2.81 3.99
C VAL A 224 -24.09 -3.47 2.98
N LEU A 225 -22.96 -2.83 2.71
CA LEU A 225 -21.83 -3.42 1.99
C LEU A 225 -20.80 -3.93 3.02
N PRO A 226 -19.82 -4.75 2.63
CA PRO A 226 -18.79 -5.23 3.54
C PRO A 226 -18.02 -4.12 4.28
N SER A 227 -17.80 -2.97 3.64
CA SER A 227 -17.17 -1.79 4.23
C SER A 227 -17.54 -0.52 3.43
N ASP A 228 -17.39 0.64 4.06
CA ASP A 228 -17.47 1.94 3.39
C ASP A 228 -16.29 2.20 2.45
N HIS A 229 -15.23 1.39 2.57
CA HIS A 229 -14.17 1.22 1.60
C HIS A 229 -14.34 -0.12 0.86
N TYR A 230 -14.13 -0.13 -0.45
CA TYR A 230 -14.07 -1.35 -1.26
C TYR A 230 -12.72 -2.03 -1.10
N GLY A 231 -12.72 -3.36 -1.07
CA GLY A 231 -11.51 -4.16 -0.93
C GLY A 231 -10.73 -4.27 -2.24
N LEU A 232 -9.42 -4.52 -2.11
CA LEU A 232 -8.52 -4.82 -3.23
C LEU A 232 -8.13 -6.30 -3.24
N TRP A 233 -8.15 -6.91 -4.41
CA TRP A 233 -7.74 -8.28 -4.66
C TRP A 233 -6.57 -8.28 -5.64
N ALA A 234 -5.41 -8.79 -5.26
CA ALA A 234 -4.24 -8.90 -6.15
C ALA A 234 -3.89 -10.37 -6.41
N VAL A 235 -3.74 -10.74 -7.68
CA VAL A 235 -3.25 -12.06 -8.12
C VAL A 235 -1.78 -11.93 -8.49
N MET A 236 -0.95 -12.83 -7.99
CA MET A 236 0.50 -12.80 -8.17
C MET A 236 1.04 -14.17 -8.54
N ASP A 237 1.99 -14.20 -9.46
CA ASP A 237 2.82 -15.37 -9.74
C ASP A 237 4.14 -15.23 -8.99
N TYR A 238 4.61 -16.34 -8.44
CA TYR A 238 5.97 -16.47 -7.96
C TYR A 238 6.69 -17.51 -8.82
N SER A 239 7.82 -17.12 -9.41
CA SER A 239 8.69 -18.02 -10.16
C SER A 239 10.02 -18.12 -9.43
N SER A 240 10.36 -19.30 -8.91
CA SER A 240 11.73 -19.63 -8.49
C SER A 240 12.42 -20.37 -9.63
N MET A 241 13.62 -19.92 -10.03
CA MET A 241 14.43 -20.73 -10.92
C MET A 241 14.95 -21.93 -10.13
N SER A 242 14.29 -23.10 -10.26
CA SER A 242 14.92 -24.36 -9.89
C SER A 242 16.17 -24.52 -10.77
N SER A 243 17.34 -24.69 -10.16
CA SER A 243 18.58 -24.98 -10.87
C SER A 243 18.32 -26.10 -11.88
N ALA A 244 18.42 -25.76 -13.17
CA ALA A 244 18.39 -26.77 -14.22
C ALA A 244 19.56 -27.72 -13.95
N SER A 245 19.27 -28.93 -13.47
CA SER A 245 20.28 -29.97 -13.35
C SER A 245 20.80 -30.23 -14.76
N SER A 246 22.02 -29.82 -15.02
CA SER A 246 22.75 -30.17 -16.23
C SER A 246 22.95 -31.69 -16.25
N SER A 247 21.98 -32.42 -16.79
CA SER A 247 22.20 -33.77 -17.28
C SER A 247 22.99 -33.65 -18.58
N SER A 248 24.31 -33.50 -18.43
CA SER A 248 25.27 -33.85 -19.46
C SER A 248 25.01 -35.29 -19.89
N LYS A 249 24.42 -35.47 -21.08
CA LYS A 249 24.46 -36.76 -21.76
C LYS A 249 25.92 -37.05 -22.11
N VAL A 250 26.44 -38.12 -21.50
CA VAL A 250 27.62 -38.86 -21.98
C VAL A 250 27.19 -39.70 -23.19
#